data_AF-A0A939H8P8-F1
#
_entry.id   AF-A0A939H8P8-F1
#
_cell.length_a   1.000
_cell.length_b   1.000
_cell.length_c   1.000
_cell.angle_alpha   90.00
_cell.angle_beta   90.00
_cell.angle_gamma   90.00
#
_symmetry.space_group_name_H-M   'P 1'
#
loop_
_entity.id
_entity.type
_entity.pdbx_description
1 polymer ?
#
loop_
_entity_poly.entity_id
_entity_poly.type
_entity_poly.pdbx_seq_one_letter_code
_entity_poly.pdbx_strand_id
1 'polypeptide(L)' 'MAQQPHRNGRGLFLGAVLGAVVGALLGRAAGMAVLGALLGAVVGAAILYRINPGPWNRD' A
#
# COMPACT_ATOMS: atom_id res chain seq x y z
N MET A 1 -6.72 17.87 21.54
CA MET A 1 -5.63 17.93 20.55
C MET A 1 -5.93 16.87 19.50
N ALA A 2 -6.24 17.27 18.26
CA ALA A 2 -6.56 16.31 17.20
C ALA A 2 -5.30 15.51 16.88
N GLN A 3 -5.35 14.19 17.10
CA GLN A 3 -4.24 13.28 16.88
C GLN A 3 -3.92 13.28 15.38
N GLN A 4 -2.80 13.92 15.00
CA GLN A 4 -2.38 13.95 13.60
C GLN A 4 -2.26 12.50 13.09
N PRO A 5 -2.89 12.14 11.96
CA PRO A 5 -2.76 10.81 11.40
C PRO A 5 -1.28 10.55 11.11
N HIS A 6 -0.67 9.66 11.90
CA HIS A 6 0.76 9.38 11.85
C HIS A 6 1.10 8.69 10.52
N ARG A 7 1.74 9.43 9.60
CA ARG A 7 2.08 8.94 8.24
C ARG A 7 3.30 8.04 8.27
N ASN A 8 3.06 6.74 8.31
CA ASN A 8 4.03 5.65 8.17
C ASN A 8 4.46 5.43 6.69
N GLY A 9 5.40 6.23 6.20
CA GLY A 9 5.90 6.10 4.81
C GLY A 9 6.38 4.69 4.43
N ARG A 10 6.84 3.89 5.40
CA ARG A 10 7.24 2.48 5.20
C ARG A 10 6.05 1.57 4.88
N GLY A 11 4.94 1.70 5.60
CA GLY A 11 3.71 0.93 5.35
C GLY A 11 3.11 1.30 3.99
N LEU A 12 3.12 2.59 3.65
CA LEU A 12 2.71 3.06 2.33
C LEU A 12 3.58 2.45 1.21
N PHE A 13 4.91 2.47 1.35
CA PHE A 13 5.83 1.95 0.35
C PHE A 13 5.73 0.42 0.20
N LEU A 14 5.78 -0.33 1.31
CA LEU A 14 5.64 -1.78 1.30
C LEU A 14 4.29 -2.20 0.71
N GLY A 15 3.21 -1.52 1.10
CA GLY A 15 1.89 -1.76 0.58
C GLY A 15 1.81 -1.51 -0.92
N ALA A 16 2.41 -0.41 -1.41
CA ALA A 16 2.46 -0.09 -2.82
C ALA A 16 3.23 -1.14 -3.63
N VAL A 17 4.40 -1.58 -3.14
CA VAL A 17 5.24 -2.56 -3.85
C VAL A 17 4.57 -3.94 -3.90
N LEU A 18 4.09 -4.44 -2.75
CA LEU A 18 3.41 -5.74 -2.69
C LEU A 18 2.12 -5.73 -3.50
N GLY A 19 1.35 -4.66 -3.36
CA GLY A 19 0.13 -4.44 -4.13
C GLY A 19 0.41 -4.40 -5.64
N ALA A 20 1.45 -3.69 -6.07
CA ALA A 20 1.83 -3.62 -7.48
C ALA A 20 2.21 -4.99 -8.05
N VAL A 21 2.97 -5.80 -7.31
CA VAL A 21 3.38 -7.14 -7.76
C VAL A 21 2.16 -8.05 -7.92
N VAL A 22 1.30 -8.15 -6.90
CA VAL A 22 0.08 -8.98 -6.96
C VAL A 22 -0.86 -8.48 -8.06
N GLY A 23 -1.07 -7.16 -8.12
CA GLY A 23 -1.90 -6.52 -9.12
C GLY A 23 -1.38 -6.73 -10.55
N ALA A 24 -0.06 -6.68 -10.77
CA ALA A 24 0.53 -6.95 -12.07
C ALA A 24 0.29 -8.39 -12.51
N LEU A 25 0.40 -9.36 -11.59
CA LEU A 25 0.17 -10.78 -11.88
C LEU A 25 -1.30 -11.05 -12.23
N LEU A 26 -2.23 -10.49 -11.47
CA LEU A 26 -3.67 -10.59 -11.74
C LEU A 26 -4.05 -9.84 -13.03
N GLY A 27 -3.54 -8.63 -13.21
CA GLY A 27 -3.74 -7.83 -14.41
C GLY A 27 -3.19 -8.52 -15.66
N ARG A 28 -2.06 -9.23 -15.56
CA ARG A 28 -1.48 -9.99 -16.67
C ARG A 28 -2.42 -11.10 -17.15
N ALA A 29 -3.10 -11.79 -16.23
CA ALA A 29 -4.12 -12.79 -16.59
C ALA A 29 -5.32 -12.16 -17.33
N ALA A 30 -5.63 -10.89 -17.06
CA ALA A 30 -6.70 -10.13 -17.70
C ALA A 30 -6.24 -9.31 -18.93
N GLY A 31 -4.99 -9.45 -19.39
CA GLY A 31 -4.43 -8.65 -20.51
C GLY A 31 -4.12 -7.18 -20.18
N MET A 32 -4.18 -6.81 -18.90
CA MET A 32 -4.09 -5.44 -18.37
C MET A 32 -3.06 -5.34 -17.23
N ALA A 33 -1.85 -5.85 -17.45
CA ALA A 33 -0.82 -5.95 -16.40
C ALA A 33 -0.46 -4.61 -15.74
N VAL A 34 -0.31 -3.54 -16.53
CA VAL A 34 0.03 -2.21 -16.01
C VAL A 34 -1.10 -1.64 -15.15
N LEU A 35 -2.34 -1.74 -15.62
CA LEU A 35 -3.51 -1.27 -14.86
C LEU A 35 -3.66 -2.06 -13.56
N GLY A 36 -3.47 -3.37 -13.62
CA GLY A 36 -3.47 -4.23 -12.44
C GLY A 36 -2.40 -3.82 -11.43
N ALA A 37 -1.18 -3.53 -11.88
CA ALA A 37 -0.09 -3.05 -11.02
C ALA A 37 -0.43 -1.72 -10.34
N LEU A 38 -0.98 -0.75 -11.09
CA LEU A 38 -1.38 0.54 -10.55
C LEU A 38 -2.48 0.42 -9.50
N LEU A 39 -3.54 -0.33 -9.81
CA LEU A 39 -4.65 -0.56 -8.88
C LEU A 39 -4.18 -1.32 -7.64
N GLY A 40 -3.39 -2.36 -7.84
CA GLY A 40 -2.80 -3.14 -6.76
C GLY A 40 -1.94 -2.26 -5.85
N ALA A 41 -1.10 -1.39 -6.41
CA ALA A 41 -0.26 -0.47 -5.64
C ALA A 41 -1.10 0.44 -4.74
N VAL A 42 -2.16 1.05 -5.29
CA VAL A 42 -3.05 1.95 -4.52
C VAL A 42 -3.75 1.18 -3.39
N VAL A 43 -4.31 0.01 -3.68
CA VAL A 43 -5.02 -0.81 -2.69
C VAL A 43 -4.06 -1.32 -1.61
N GLY A 44 -2.92 -1.88 -2.00
CA GLY A 44 -1.92 -2.39 -1.06
C GLY A 44 -1.36 -1.29 -0.17
N ALA A 45 -1.08 -0.11 -0.73
CA ALA A 45 -0.65 1.06 0.02
C ALA A 45 -1.71 1.48 1.05
N ALA A 46 -2.98 1.60 0.64
CA ALA A 46 -4.07 1.99 1.53
C ALA A 46 -4.28 0.99 2.68
N ILE A 47 -4.21 -0.31 2.38
CA ILE A 47 -4.35 -1.38 3.36
C ILE A 47 -3.21 -1.30 4.38
N LEU A 48 -1.96 -1.29 3.94
CA LEU A 48 -0.82 -1.37 4.85
C LEU A 48 -0.56 -0.04 5.58
N TYR A 49 -0.95 1.08 4.96
CA TYR A 49 -1.06 2.37 5.63
C TYR A 49 -2.02 2.30 6.82
N ARG A 50 -3.16 1.60 6.68
CA ARG A 50 -4.18 1.46 7.73
C ARG A 50 -3.82 0.41 8.79
N ILE A 51 -3.20 -0.71 8.41
CA ILE A 51 -2.96 -1.86 9.31
C ILE A 51 -1.69 -1.69 10.15
N ASN A 52 -0.65 -1.01 9.62
CA ASN A 52 0.62 -0.88 10.32
C ASN A 52 0.93 0.57 10.67
N PRO A 53 0.10 1.29 11.46
CA PRO A 53 0.48 2.62 11.94
C PRO A 53 1.84 2.45 12.61
N GLY A 54 2.84 3.21 12.15
CA GLY A 54 4.23 3.06 12.59
C GLY A 54 4.32 3.07 14.12
N PRO A 55 5.39 2.47 14.68
CA PRO A 55 5.53 2.36 16.13
C PRO A 55 5.22 3.70 16.79
N TRP A 56 4.32 3.67 17.77
CA TRP A 56 4.08 4.82 18.65
C TRP A 56 5.46 5.20 19.18
N ASN A 57 5.97 6.36 18.76
CA ASN A 57 7.22 6.87 19.30
C ASN A 57 6.97 7.03 20.80
N ARG A 58 7.53 6.12 21.60
CA ARG A 58 7.61 6.24 23.04
C ARG A 58 8.89 7.02 23.35
N ASP A 59 8.97 8.25 22.89
CA ASP A 59 9.89 9.25 23.44
C ASP A 59 9.14 10.57 23.57
#